data_AF-L7JU02-F1
#
_entry.id   AF-L7JU02-F1
#
_cell.length_a   1.000
_cell.length_b   1.000
_cell.length_c   1.000
_cell.angle_alpha   90.00
_cell.angle_beta   90.00
_cell.angle_gamma   90.00
#
_symmetry.space_group_name_H-M   'P 1'
#
loop_
_entity.id
_entity.type
_entity.pdbx_description
1 polymer ?
#
loop_
_entity_poly.entity_id
_entity_poly.type
_entity_poly.pdbx_seq_one_letter_code
_entity_poly.pdbx_strand_id
1 'polypeptide(L)'
;MPENLDSSKFTLNLRELIQTYERQSADVPALDVGKNQNDLKTINVDINRNFPFYEHMADEKKPLFRNELKKTLLRLPVSYVQSMCDIVAVLMYFYLSEMTEDNSLVSLAERENTASAINMNEDDSLYDDETYERMFRTIYNILKAKYVPLIDDQFKTYLENNDIFIKMMKKRGVEIPSSKSLIYTNSTLTWFSRSADSMNDIYKIFALIISCPTSVVFLLLVHYFDAIENKKKIKMNDNDIMPKIIKLEKEFLRLQDEQVASRPKVSNKAIIFGAATGAVIAGAVLFGIFKRYK
;
A
#
# COMPACT_ATOMS: atom_id res chain seq x y z
N MET A 1 -19.02 -20.98 23.17
CA MET A 1 -18.59 -19.58 23.31
C MET A 1 -17.09 -19.59 23.60
N PRO A 2 -16.22 -19.06 22.73
CA PRO A 2 -14.87 -18.72 23.13
C PRO A 2 -14.87 -17.27 23.64
N GLU A 3 -14.65 -17.13 24.95
CA GLU A 3 -14.42 -15.88 25.65
C GLU A 3 -12.99 -15.37 25.40
N ASN A 4 -12.86 -14.04 25.33
CA ASN A 4 -11.63 -13.24 25.47
C ASN A 4 -10.43 -13.60 24.59
N LEU A 5 -10.53 -13.24 23.31
CA LEU A 5 -9.36 -12.77 22.56
C LEU A 5 -9.03 -11.35 23.05
N ASP A 6 -7.95 -11.22 23.82
CA ASP A 6 -7.38 -9.94 24.18
C ASP A 6 -6.88 -9.22 22.91
N SER A 7 -7.75 -8.37 22.35
CA SER A 7 -7.48 -7.60 21.13
C SER A 7 -6.45 -6.48 21.32
N SER A 8 -5.79 -6.40 22.48
CA SER A 8 -4.99 -5.25 22.90
C SER A 8 -3.55 -5.21 22.37
N LYS A 9 -3.09 -6.21 21.60
CA LYS A 9 -1.72 -6.22 21.03
C LYS A 9 -1.67 -6.74 19.60
N PHE A 10 -2.34 -6.03 18.69
CA PHE A 10 -2.10 -6.21 17.26
C PHE A 10 -0.87 -5.41 16.84
N THR A 11 0.26 -6.07 16.59
CA THR A 11 1.46 -5.43 16.04
C THR A 11 1.47 -5.63 14.54
N LEU A 12 1.31 -4.54 13.78
CA LEU A 12 1.47 -4.56 12.32
C LEU A 12 2.96 -4.63 11.97
N ASN A 13 3.38 -5.73 11.35
CA ASN A 13 4.75 -5.90 10.87
C ASN A 13 4.77 -5.99 9.34
N LEU A 14 5.28 -4.95 8.67
CA LEU A 14 5.34 -4.89 7.21
C LEU A 14 6.22 -5.99 6.61
N ARG A 15 7.35 -6.34 7.26
CA ARG A 15 8.27 -7.41 6.82
C ARG A 15 7.57 -8.76 6.72
N GLU A 16 6.83 -9.14 7.75
CA GLU A 16 6.10 -10.41 7.81
C GLU A 16 5.05 -10.50 6.70
N LEU A 17 4.38 -9.39 6.39
CA LEU A 17 3.38 -9.32 5.33
C LEU A 17 4.04 -9.37 3.94
N ILE A 18 5.13 -8.63 3.72
CA ILE A 18 5.91 -8.68 2.47
C ILE A 18 6.39 -10.11 2.18
N GLN A 19 6.84 -10.85 3.20
CA GLN A 19 7.23 -12.26 3.05
C GLN A 19 6.11 -13.17 2.54
N THR A 20 4.85 -12.84 2.82
CA THR A 20 3.72 -13.62 2.26
C THR A 20 3.57 -13.44 0.76
N TYR A 21 3.99 -12.30 0.21
CA TYR A 21 3.96 -12.00 -1.22
C TYR A 21 5.24 -12.45 -1.94
N GLU A 22 6.39 -12.48 -1.25
CA GLU A 22 7.63 -13.06 -1.77
C GLU A 22 7.49 -14.56 -2.05
N ARG A 23 6.75 -15.28 -1.20
CA ARG A 23 6.50 -16.73 -1.36
C ARG A 23 5.50 -17.07 -2.45
N GLN A 24 4.78 -16.09 -2.99
CA GLN A 24 3.85 -16.30 -4.09
C GLN A 24 4.66 -16.42 -5.38
N SER A 25 4.64 -17.61 -5.99
CA SER A 25 5.11 -17.78 -7.36
C SER A 25 4.14 -17.04 -8.29
N ALA A 26 4.44 -15.78 -8.57
CA ALA A 26 3.74 -15.09 -9.62
C ALA A 26 4.45 -15.34 -10.94
N ASP A 27 3.71 -15.91 -11.88
CA ASP A 27 3.99 -15.75 -13.29
C ASP A 27 3.76 -14.27 -13.61
N VAL A 28 4.79 -13.44 -13.40
CA VAL A 28 4.79 -12.08 -13.90
C VAL A 28 4.67 -12.21 -15.41
N PRO A 29 3.59 -11.69 -16.03
CA PRO A 29 3.40 -11.84 -17.45
C PRO A 29 4.66 -11.39 -18.19
N ALA A 30 5.22 -12.26 -19.02
CA ALA A 30 6.35 -11.91 -19.89
C ALA A 30 5.98 -10.84 -20.92
N LEU A 31 4.67 -10.66 -21.15
CA LEU A 31 4.11 -9.64 -22.02
C LEU A 31 4.25 -8.27 -21.35
N ASP A 32 5.10 -7.45 -21.95
CA ASP A 32 5.16 -6.01 -21.71
C ASP A 32 3.77 -5.42 -21.96
N VAL A 33 3.07 -5.04 -20.88
CA VAL A 33 1.90 -4.16 -20.98
C VAL A 33 2.46 -2.79 -21.30
N GLY A 34 2.77 -2.61 -22.60
CA GLY A 34 3.55 -1.49 -23.11
C GLY A 34 3.01 -0.17 -22.59
N LYS A 35 3.88 0.62 -21.96
CA LYS A 35 3.54 1.95 -21.43
C LYS A 35 3.26 2.88 -22.60
N ASN A 36 2.09 3.52 -22.59
CA ASN A 36 1.76 4.48 -23.63
C ASN A 36 2.53 5.81 -23.43
N GLN A 37 2.48 6.72 -24.40
CA GLN A 37 3.20 8.01 -24.32
C GLN A 37 2.79 8.87 -23.12
N ASN A 38 1.54 8.81 -22.67
CA ASN A 38 1.09 9.53 -21.48
C ASN A 38 1.64 8.89 -20.21
N ASP A 39 1.71 7.56 -20.13
CA ASP A 39 2.32 6.83 -19.02
C ASP A 39 3.80 7.24 -18.90
N LEU A 40 4.55 7.23 -20.01
CA LEU A 40 5.96 7.61 -20.02
C LEU A 40 6.19 9.04 -19.52
N LYS A 41 5.38 9.99 -19.99
CA LYS A 41 5.43 11.39 -19.53
C LYS A 41 5.13 11.49 -18.04
N THR A 42 4.09 10.81 -17.57
CA THR A 42 3.66 10.87 -16.17
C THR A 42 4.69 10.22 -15.25
N ILE A 43 5.26 9.07 -15.63
CA ILE A 43 6.35 8.41 -14.89
C ILE A 43 7.55 9.37 -14.76
N ASN A 44 7.99 10.00 -15.86
CA ASN A 44 9.13 10.92 -15.82
C ASN A 44 8.90 12.12 -14.88
N VAL A 45 7.66 12.59 -14.75
CA VAL A 45 7.31 13.64 -13.78
C VAL A 45 7.30 13.08 -12.36
N ASP A 46 6.65 11.93 -12.15
CA ASP A 46 6.39 11.36 -10.82
C ASP A 46 7.66 10.88 -10.12
N ILE A 47 8.65 10.33 -10.84
CA ILE A 47 9.93 9.88 -10.23
C ILE A 47 10.77 11.03 -9.65
N ASN A 48 10.51 12.26 -10.10
CA ASN A 48 11.22 13.46 -9.65
C ASN A 48 10.56 14.12 -8.43
N ARG A 49 9.47 13.55 -7.90
CA ARG A 49 8.84 14.01 -6.67
C ARG A 49 9.77 13.84 -5.47
N ASN A 50 9.55 14.65 -4.44
CA ASN A 50 10.21 14.50 -3.16
C ASN A 50 9.49 13.43 -2.32
N PHE A 51 10.10 12.25 -2.17
CA PHE A 51 9.54 11.18 -1.34
C PHE A 51 9.89 11.38 0.14
N PRO A 52 9.02 10.96 1.07
CA PRO A 52 9.22 11.18 2.51
C PRO A 52 10.52 10.57 3.04
N PHE A 53 10.99 9.46 2.47
CA PHE A 53 12.23 8.80 2.89
C PHE A 53 13.52 9.46 2.37
N TYR A 54 13.45 10.47 1.49
CA TYR A 54 14.67 11.11 0.97
C TYR A 54 15.47 11.86 2.03
N GLU A 55 14.87 12.21 3.17
CA GLU A 55 15.60 12.78 4.31
C GLU A 55 16.50 11.75 5.02
N HIS A 56 16.24 10.46 4.84
CA HIS A 56 17.02 9.35 5.38
C HIS A 56 17.97 8.73 4.35
N MET A 57 18.00 9.27 3.13
CA MET A 57 18.80 8.77 2.02
C MET A 57 19.94 9.75 1.70
N ALA A 58 21.15 9.23 1.59
CA ALA A 58 22.31 10.00 1.14
C ALA A 58 22.08 10.58 -0.26
N ASP A 59 22.55 11.81 -0.50
CA ASP A 59 22.24 12.56 -1.72
C ASP A 59 22.71 11.85 -2.99
N GLU A 60 23.86 11.18 -2.93
CA GLU A 60 24.43 10.37 -4.00
C GLU A 60 23.57 9.15 -4.37
N LYS A 61 22.77 8.62 -3.44
CA LYS A 61 21.86 7.49 -3.69
C LYS A 61 20.54 7.91 -4.34
N LYS A 62 20.14 9.18 -4.24
CA LYS A 62 18.85 9.67 -4.75
C LYS A 62 18.73 9.53 -6.28
N PRO A 63 19.74 9.90 -7.11
CA PRO A 63 19.69 9.68 -8.55
C PRO A 63 19.59 8.19 -8.92
N LEU A 64 20.37 7.34 -8.25
CA LEU A 64 20.33 5.88 -8.47
C LEU A 64 18.96 5.31 -8.14
N PHE A 65 18.35 5.77 -7.04
CA PHE A 65 17.00 5.36 -6.64
C PHE A 65 15.95 5.76 -7.68
N ARG A 66 16.04 6.98 -8.23
CA ARG A 66 15.13 7.43 -9.29
C ARG A 66 15.26 6.58 -10.55
N ASN A 67 16.48 6.19 -10.91
CA ASN A 67 16.73 5.32 -12.06
C ASN A 67 16.12 3.93 -11.85
N GLU A 68 16.34 3.31 -10.69
CA GLU A 68 15.75 2.01 -10.36
C GLU A 68 14.23 2.07 -10.24
N LEU A 69 13.68 3.15 -9.69
CA LEU A 69 12.24 3.38 -9.61
C LEU A 69 11.63 3.51 -11.01
N LYS A 70 12.26 4.28 -11.90
CA LYS A 70 11.84 4.39 -13.30
C LYS A 70 11.86 3.04 -13.99
N LYS A 71 12.97 2.28 -13.88
CA LYS A 71 13.12 0.93 -14.43
C LYS A 71 11.99 0.02 -13.95
N THR A 72 11.73 0.02 -12.65
CA THR A 72 10.66 -0.77 -12.01
C THR A 72 9.28 -0.39 -12.54
N LEU A 73 8.94 0.90 -12.59
CA LEU A 73 7.65 1.38 -13.10
C LEU A 73 7.41 1.06 -14.57
N LEU A 74 8.47 1.14 -15.40
CA LEU A 74 8.39 0.78 -16.81
C LEU A 74 8.15 -0.72 -17.00
N ARG A 75 8.80 -1.55 -16.19
CA ARG A 75 8.73 -3.02 -16.28
C ARG A 75 7.44 -3.62 -15.72
N LEU A 76 6.74 -2.93 -14.83
CA LEU A 76 5.50 -3.45 -14.24
C LEU A 76 4.44 -3.72 -15.32
N PRO A 77 3.89 -4.94 -15.45
CA PRO A 77 2.92 -5.29 -16.48
C PRO A 77 1.50 -4.89 -16.07
N VAL A 78 1.31 -3.62 -15.72
CA VAL A 78 0.03 -2.98 -15.41
C VAL A 78 -0.01 -1.59 -16.03
N SER A 79 -1.20 -1.07 -16.33
CA SER A 79 -1.35 0.32 -16.75
C SER A 79 -0.86 1.27 -15.66
N TYR A 80 -0.05 2.25 -16.03
CA TYR A 80 0.44 3.22 -15.06
C TYR A 80 -0.66 4.22 -14.70
N VAL A 81 -0.81 4.49 -13.41
CA VAL A 81 -1.71 5.51 -12.89
C VAL A 81 -0.90 6.48 -12.04
N GLN A 82 -1.13 7.78 -12.23
CA GLN A 82 -0.51 8.81 -11.39
C GLN A 82 -0.77 8.50 -9.91
N SER A 83 0.27 8.61 -9.08
CA SER A 83 0.30 8.21 -7.64
C SER A 83 0.72 6.76 -7.37
N MET A 84 0.69 5.86 -8.35
CA MET A 84 1.26 4.51 -8.20
C MET A 84 2.76 4.58 -7.87
N CYS A 85 3.47 5.57 -8.41
CA CYS A 85 4.87 5.85 -8.12
C CYS A 85 5.15 5.95 -6.62
N ASP A 86 4.29 6.60 -5.84
CA ASP A 86 4.49 6.76 -4.40
C ASP A 86 4.46 5.41 -3.65
N ILE A 87 3.57 4.50 -4.08
CA ILE A 87 3.46 3.16 -3.47
C ILE A 87 4.70 2.32 -3.81
N VAL A 88 5.07 2.30 -5.10
CA VAL A 88 6.25 1.55 -5.57
C VAL A 88 7.52 2.08 -4.91
N ALA A 89 7.67 3.40 -4.82
CA ALA A 89 8.81 4.04 -4.20
C ALA A 89 8.95 3.66 -2.72
N VAL A 90 7.87 3.66 -1.93
CA VAL A 90 7.91 3.23 -0.52
C VAL A 90 8.31 1.76 -0.39
N LEU A 91 7.75 0.87 -1.22
CA LEU A 91 8.07 -0.56 -1.18
C LEU A 91 9.53 -0.81 -1.60
N MET A 92 10.04 -0.12 -2.63
CA MET A 92 11.44 -0.21 -3.01
C MET A 92 12.36 0.27 -1.89
N TYR A 93 12.04 1.43 -1.30
CA TYR A 93 12.81 1.96 -0.19
C TYR A 93 12.83 1.01 1.02
N PHE A 94 11.73 0.31 1.31
CA PHE A 94 11.69 -0.72 2.34
C PHE A 94 12.75 -1.80 2.11
N TYR A 95 12.89 -2.34 0.90
CA TYR A 95 13.93 -3.31 0.56
C TYR A 95 15.34 -2.73 0.70
N LEU A 96 15.54 -1.48 0.26
CA LEU A 96 16.82 -0.80 0.39
C LEU A 96 17.23 -0.63 1.86
N SER A 97 16.30 -0.20 2.71
CA SER A 97 16.54 -0.03 4.15
C SER A 97 16.94 -1.34 4.81
N GLU A 98 16.24 -2.44 4.52
CA GLU A 98 16.56 -3.74 5.12
C GLU A 98 17.95 -4.24 4.72
N MET A 99 18.35 -4.07 3.45
CA MET A 99 19.72 -4.40 3.02
C MET A 99 20.78 -3.57 3.76
N THR A 100 20.50 -2.29 4.03
CA THR A 100 21.45 -1.42 4.74
C THR A 100 21.51 -1.69 6.24
N GLU A 101 20.39 -2.10 6.86
CA GLU A 101 20.33 -2.44 8.28
C GLU A 101 20.91 -3.82 8.57
N ASP A 102 20.65 -4.83 7.73
CA ASP A 102 21.26 -6.17 7.83
C ASP A 102 22.78 -6.11 7.61
N ASN A 103 23.25 -5.24 6.70
CA ASN A 103 24.69 -4.96 6.52
C ASN A 103 25.30 -4.10 7.63
N SER A 104 24.52 -3.59 8.59
CA SER A 104 25.04 -2.87 9.76
C SER A 104 25.37 -3.82 10.92
N LEU A 105 24.76 -5.01 10.96
CA LEU A 105 25.02 -6.04 11.97
C LEU A 105 26.18 -6.97 11.60
N VAL A 106 26.53 -7.05 10.31
CA VAL A 106 27.75 -7.69 9.82
C VAL A 106 28.73 -6.58 9.41
N SER A 107 29.80 -6.40 10.19
CA SER A 107 30.96 -5.51 9.95
C SER A 107 31.04 -4.14 10.68
N LEU A 108 30.94 -4.14 12.01
CA LEU A 108 31.88 -3.32 12.80
C LEU A 108 33.18 -4.10 13.09
N ALA A 109 33.11 -5.43 13.20
CA ALA A 109 34.27 -6.30 13.43
C ALA A 109 35.09 -6.62 12.15
N GLU A 110 34.48 -6.56 10.96
CA GLU A 110 35.17 -6.86 9.69
C GLU A 110 35.66 -5.59 8.98
N ARG A 111 35.10 -4.41 9.28
CA ARG A 111 35.52 -3.13 8.68
C ARG A 111 36.89 -2.64 9.15
N GLU A 112 37.42 -3.14 10.26
CA GLU A 112 38.80 -2.83 10.70
C GLU A 112 39.86 -3.70 10.01
N ASN A 113 39.48 -4.82 9.36
CA ASN A 113 40.46 -5.75 8.76
C ASN A 113 40.50 -5.77 7.22
N THR A 114 39.61 -5.06 6.53
CA THR A 114 39.59 -5.00 5.05
C THR A 114 39.51 -3.57 4.51
N ALA A 115 40.23 -2.63 5.13
CA ALA A 115 40.41 -1.26 4.61
C ALA A 115 41.29 -1.18 3.34
N SER A 116 41.45 -2.28 2.60
CA SER A 116 42.27 -2.34 1.39
C SER A 116 41.84 -3.48 0.45
N ALA A 117 40.55 -3.56 0.08
CA ALA A 117 40.13 -4.42 -1.06
C ALA A 117 38.73 -4.16 -1.65
N ILE A 118 37.99 -3.10 -1.29
CA ILE A 118 36.74 -2.80 -2.02
C ILE A 118 37.09 -1.85 -3.17
N ASN A 119 37.60 -2.44 -4.24
CA ASN A 119 37.41 -1.86 -5.57
C ASN A 119 35.90 -1.65 -5.73
N MET A 120 35.48 -0.38 -5.78
CA MET A 120 34.18 0.00 -6.33
C MET A 120 34.22 -0.38 -7.81
N ASN A 121 33.92 -1.65 -8.11
CA ASN A 121 33.64 -2.07 -9.47
C ASN A 121 32.37 -1.34 -9.91
N GLU A 122 32.43 -0.85 -11.15
CA GLU A 122 31.40 -0.16 -11.91
C GLU A 122 30.15 -1.03 -12.12
N ASP A 123 29.37 -1.24 -11.07
CA ASP A 123 27.97 -1.69 -11.20
C ASP A 123 27.09 -0.73 -10.39
N ASP A 124 26.61 0.31 -11.08
CA ASP A 124 25.91 1.49 -10.56
C ASP A 124 24.47 1.19 -10.03
N SER A 125 24.17 -0.06 -9.65
CA SER A 125 22.83 -0.46 -9.17
C SER A 125 22.70 -0.43 -7.65
N LEU A 126 21.52 -0.01 -7.16
CA LEU A 126 21.21 -0.02 -5.73
C LEU A 126 20.86 -1.40 -5.16
N TYR A 127 20.52 -2.35 -6.03
CA TYR A 127 20.06 -3.68 -5.67
C TYR A 127 20.87 -4.69 -6.47
N ASP A 128 21.32 -5.77 -5.84
CA ASP A 128 21.77 -6.93 -6.60
C ASP A 128 20.60 -7.52 -7.40
N ASP A 129 20.90 -8.24 -8.49
CA ASP A 129 19.90 -8.77 -9.40
C ASP A 129 18.87 -9.68 -8.70
N GLU A 130 19.28 -10.51 -7.75
CA GLU A 130 18.38 -11.40 -7.03
C GLU A 130 17.41 -10.61 -6.15
N THR A 131 17.92 -9.64 -5.40
CA THR A 131 17.09 -8.76 -4.58
C THR A 131 16.16 -7.90 -5.44
N TYR A 132 16.65 -7.38 -6.56
CA TYR A 132 15.83 -6.61 -7.50
C TYR A 132 14.67 -7.43 -8.04
N GLU A 133 14.91 -8.66 -8.50
CA GLU A 133 13.87 -9.54 -9.02
C GLU A 133 12.85 -9.93 -7.94
N ARG A 134 13.31 -10.25 -6.73
CA ARG A 134 12.44 -10.56 -5.58
C ARG A 134 11.55 -9.37 -5.21
N MET A 135 12.15 -8.18 -5.09
CA MET A 135 11.45 -6.93 -4.83
C MET A 135 10.42 -6.64 -5.92
N PHE A 136 10.82 -6.71 -7.19
CA PHE A 136 9.95 -6.44 -8.34
C PHE A 136 8.73 -7.37 -8.36
N ARG A 137 8.92 -8.69 -8.23
CA ARG A 137 7.82 -9.67 -8.18
C ARG A 137 6.88 -9.39 -7.01
N THR A 138 7.44 -9.07 -5.86
CA THR A 138 6.66 -8.78 -4.64
C THR A 138 5.82 -7.51 -4.81
N ILE A 139 6.41 -6.44 -5.34
CA ILE A 139 5.68 -5.20 -5.65
C ILE A 139 4.55 -5.48 -6.65
N TYR A 140 4.83 -6.23 -7.72
CA TYR A 140 3.81 -6.62 -8.69
C TYR A 140 2.64 -7.36 -8.02
N ASN A 141 2.93 -8.35 -7.16
CA ASN A 141 1.90 -9.13 -6.48
C ASN A 141 1.05 -8.27 -5.54
N ILE A 142 1.70 -7.38 -4.79
CA ILE A 142 1.02 -6.43 -3.91
C ILE A 142 0.10 -5.51 -4.73
N LEU A 143 0.60 -4.92 -5.82
CA LEU A 143 -0.21 -4.05 -6.67
C LEU A 143 -1.38 -4.81 -7.30
N LYS A 144 -1.13 -6.00 -7.84
CA LYS A 144 -2.16 -6.86 -8.43
C LYS A 144 -3.26 -7.22 -7.44
N ALA A 145 -2.91 -7.48 -6.18
CA ALA A 145 -3.87 -7.84 -5.15
C ALA A 145 -4.59 -6.64 -4.52
N LYS A 146 -3.93 -5.49 -4.41
CA LYS A 146 -4.39 -4.37 -3.57
C LYS A 146 -4.70 -3.07 -4.29
N TYR A 147 -4.03 -2.80 -5.41
CA TYR A 147 -4.14 -1.54 -6.12
C TYR A 147 -4.91 -1.68 -7.43
N VAL A 148 -4.52 -2.64 -8.27
CA VAL A 148 -5.13 -2.93 -9.57
C VAL A 148 -6.66 -3.12 -9.47
N PRO A 149 -7.21 -3.87 -8.50
CA PRO A 149 -8.66 -4.07 -8.40
C PRO A 149 -9.47 -2.80 -8.10
N LEU A 150 -8.80 -1.68 -7.77
CA LEU A 150 -9.46 -0.39 -7.60
C LEU A 150 -9.54 0.41 -8.90
N ILE A 151 -8.65 0.16 -9.87
CA ILE A 151 -8.42 1.04 -11.01
C ILE A 151 -8.57 0.36 -12.38
N ASP A 152 -8.51 -0.97 -12.45
CA ASP A 152 -8.50 -1.73 -13.71
C ASP A 152 -9.83 -1.67 -14.48
N ASP A 153 -10.94 -1.45 -13.77
CA ASP A 153 -12.29 -1.29 -14.30
C ASP A 153 -12.61 0.17 -14.71
N GLN A 154 -11.62 0.90 -15.21
CA GLN A 154 -11.71 2.34 -15.51
C GLN A 154 -12.14 3.15 -14.27
N PHE A 155 -11.60 2.80 -13.10
CA PHE A 155 -11.90 3.42 -11.81
C PHE A 155 -13.34 3.25 -11.33
N LYS A 156 -14.15 2.37 -11.91
CA LYS A 156 -15.53 2.17 -11.48
C LYS A 156 -15.59 1.73 -10.02
N THR A 157 -14.81 0.75 -9.60
CA THR A 157 -14.76 0.29 -8.19
C THR A 157 -14.28 1.39 -7.26
N TYR A 158 -13.27 2.17 -7.67
CA TYR A 158 -12.80 3.33 -6.92
C TYR A 158 -13.89 4.39 -6.72
N LEU A 159 -14.65 4.73 -7.78
CA LEU A 159 -15.73 5.70 -7.72
C LEU A 159 -16.92 5.20 -6.89
N GLU A 160 -17.27 3.92 -6.99
CA GLU A 160 -18.30 3.30 -6.16
C GLU A 160 -17.93 3.36 -4.66
N ASN A 161 -16.67 3.08 -4.32
CA ASN A 161 -16.18 3.19 -2.95
C ASN A 161 -16.12 4.65 -2.47
N ASN A 162 -15.81 5.60 -3.37
CA ASN A 162 -15.86 7.03 -3.08
C ASN A 162 -17.29 7.49 -2.76
N ASP A 163 -18.32 6.99 -3.45
CA ASP A 163 -19.72 7.28 -3.14
C ASP A 163 -20.10 6.76 -1.74
N ILE A 164 -19.63 5.57 -1.36
CA ILE A 164 -19.83 5.02 -0.02
C ILE A 164 -19.15 5.91 1.02
N PHE A 165 -17.91 6.34 0.77
CA PHE A 165 -17.20 7.30 1.62
C PHE A 165 -18.01 8.58 1.84
N ILE A 166 -18.56 9.20 0.78
CA ILE A 166 -19.41 10.40 0.90
C ILE A 166 -20.63 10.14 1.79
N LYS A 167 -21.30 8.99 1.62
CA LYS A 167 -22.46 8.60 2.45
C LYS A 167 -22.09 8.41 3.92
N MET A 168 -20.93 7.80 4.19
CA MET A 168 -20.40 7.63 5.55
C MET A 168 -20.09 8.99 6.19
N MET A 169 -19.48 9.91 5.45
CA MET A 169 -19.17 11.26 5.96
C MET A 169 -20.44 12.07 6.23
N LYS A 170 -21.45 11.97 5.36
CA LYS A 170 -22.77 12.60 5.59
C LYS A 170 -23.43 12.13 6.89
N LYS A 171 -23.34 10.83 7.21
CA LYS A 171 -23.84 10.28 8.49
C LYS A 171 -23.11 10.84 9.72
N ARG A 172 -21.91 11.39 9.53
CA ARG A 172 -21.09 12.05 10.57
C ARG A 172 -21.30 13.56 10.59
N GLY A 173 -22.27 14.10 9.84
CA GLY A 173 -22.53 15.54 9.74
C GLY A 173 -21.57 16.30 8.84
N VAL A 174 -20.76 15.60 8.04
CA VAL A 174 -19.80 16.21 7.10
C VAL A 174 -20.36 16.12 5.69
N GLU A 175 -20.67 17.26 5.08
CA GLU A 175 -21.12 17.35 3.69
C GLU A 175 -19.93 17.58 2.76
N ILE A 176 -19.57 16.54 2.00
CA ILE A 176 -18.50 16.61 0.99
C ILE A 176 -19.15 16.70 -0.39
N PRO A 177 -18.98 17.82 -1.13
CA PRO A 177 -19.43 17.90 -2.51
C PRO A 177 -18.76 16.81 -3.36
N SER A 178 -19.53 16.13 -4.22
CA SER A 178 -18.98 15.08 -5.09
C SER A 178 -17.81 15.57 -5.94
N SER A 179 -17.83 16.83 -6.39
CA SER A 179 -16.74 17.47 -7.13
C SER A 179 -15.43 17.63 -6.32
N LYS A 180 -15.51 17.68 -4.99
CA LYS A 180 -14.36 17.77 -4.08
C LYS A 180 -13.95 16.43 -3.49
N SER A 181 -14.83 15.43 -3.51
CA SER A 181 -14.55 14.11 -2.93
C SER A 181 -13.26 13.48 -3.45
N LEU A 182 -13.00 13.61 -4.76
CA LEU A 182 -11.79 13.11 -5.43
C LEU A 182 -10.50 13.73 -4.91
N ILE A 183 -10.54 14.96 -4.39
CA ILE A 183 -9.37 15.61 -3.79
C ILE A 183 -8.93 14.82 -2.55
N TYR A 184 -9.89 14.36 -1.74
CA TYR A 184 -9.61 13.59 -0.53
C TYR A 184 -9.29 12.13 -0.84
N THR A 185 -10.05 11.50 -1.76
CA THR A 185 -9.82 10.10 -2.12
C THR A 185 -8.49 9.88 -2.83
N ASN A 186 -7.88 10.89 -3.45
CA ASN A 186 -6.51 10.77 -3.99
C ASN A 186 -5.46 10.36 -2.94
N SER A 187 -5.68 10.65 -1.65
CA SER A 187 -4.83 10.14 -0.56
C SER A 187 -4.80 8.61 -0.52
N THR A 188 -5.90 7.96 -0.92
CA THR A 188 -5.98 6.49 -1.01
C THR A 188 -5.13 5.93 -2.15
N LEU A 189 -4.88 6.68 -3.23
CA LEU A 189 -4.05 6.24 -4.36
C LEU A 189 -2.54 6.34 -4.09
N THR A 190 -2.15 7.01 -3.00
CA THR A 190 -0.76 7.08 -2.51
C THR A 190 -0.56 6.22 -1.25
N TRP A 191 -1.59 5.49 -0.82
CA TRP A 191 -1.63 4.82 0.48
C TRP A 191 -1.22 5.74 1.64
N PHE A 192 -1.70 6.99 1.57
CA PHE A 192 -1.47 8.04 2.57
C PHE A 192 0.00 8.38 2.83
N SER A 193 0.95 7.94 1.99
CA SER A 193 2.39 8.18 2.19
C SER A 193 2.74 9.66 2.29
N ARG A 194 1.97 10.54 1.63
CA ARG A 194 2.14 12.00 1.68
C ARG A 194 1.54 12.63 2.95
N SER A 195 0.53 11.98 3.52
CA SER A 195 -0.23 12.47 4.68
C SER A 195 0.32 11.93 6.00
N ALA A 196 1.09 10.86 6.00
CA ALA A 196 1.73 10.30 7.19
C ALA A 196 2.80 11.23 7.79
N ASP A 197 2.99 11.11 9.10
CA ASP A 197 3.93 11.90 9.92
C ASP A 197 5.37 11.39 9.81
N SER A 198 5.57 10.07 9.79
CA SER A 198 6.89 9.45 9.77
C SER A 198 6.93 8.23 8.86
N MET A 199 8.13 7.76 8.50
CA MET A 199 8.30 6.48 7.78
C MET A 199 7.72 5.29 8.54
N ASN A 200 7.79 5.30 9.86
CA ASN A 200 7.17 4.27 10.70
C ASN A 200 5.64 4.25 10.53
N ASP A 201 4.99 5.42 10.51
CA ASP A 201 3.55 5.51 10.24
C ASP A 201 3.20 5.04 8.82
N ILE A 202 4.04 5.37 7.84
CA ILE A 202 3.88 4.90 6.45
C ILE A 202 3.91 3.37 6.42
N TYR A 203 4.91 2.74 7.04
CA TYR A 203 5.01 1.27 7.06
C TYR A 203 3.84 0.60 7.78
N LYS A 204 3.33 1.19 8.86
CA LYS A 204 2.13 0.68 9.55
C LYS A 204 0.88 0.79 8.67
N ILE A 205 0.70 1.92 7.97
CA ILE A 205 -0.41 2.09 7.03
C ILE A 205 -0.32 1.06 5.90
N PHE A 206 0.87 0.86 5.32
CA PHE A 206 1.10 -0.12 4.27
C PHE A 206 0.81 -1.54 4.78
N ALA A 207 1.28 -1.89 5.98
CA ALA A 207 1.00 -3.18 6.60
C ALA A 207 -0.51 -3.41 6.79
N LEU A 208 -1.25 -2.39 7.24
CA LEU A 208 -2.70 -2.47 7.37
C LEU A 208 -3.40 -2.68 6.02
N ILE A 209 -2.99 -1.94 4.99
CA ILE A 209 -3.58 -2.05 3.65
C ILE A 209 -3.31 -3.44 3.04
N ILE A 210 -2.08 -3.95 3.19
CA ILE A 210 -1.68 -5.25 2.66
C ILE A 210 -2.42 -6.40 3.38
N SER A 211 -2.71 -6.25 4.68
CA SER A 211 -3.38 -7.28 5.49
C SER A 211 -4.90 -7.30 5.35
N CYS A 212 -5.52 -6.23 4.84
CA CYS A 212 -6.99 -6.09 4.78
C CYS A 212 -7.54 -6.10 3.34
N PRO A 213 -8.87 -6.26 3.13
CA PRO A 213 -9.52 -6.08 1.83
C PRO A 213 -9.23 -4.71 1.20
N THR A 214 -9.35 -4.60 -0.12
CA THR A 214 -9.03 -3.37 -0.87
C THR A 214 -9.83 -2.14 -0.42
N SER A 215 -11.04 -2.32 0.13
CA SER A 215 -11.87 -1.25 0.68
C SER A 215 -11.26 -0.54 1.90
N VAL A 216 -10.27 -1.15 2.57
CA VAL A 216 -9.65 -0.60 3.79
C VAL A 216 -9.07 0.80 3.57
N VAL A 217 -8.59 1.12 2.37
CA VAL A 217 -8.06 2.47 2.07
C VAL A 217 -9.16 3.54 2.22
N PHE A 218 -10.42 3.22 1.91
CA PHE A 218 -11.55 4.12 2.11
C PHE A 218 -11.98 4.18 3.58
N LEU A 219 -11.85 3.08 4.33
CA LEU A 219 -12.08 3.10 5.78
C LEU A 219 -11.05 3.96 6.51
N LEU A 220 -9.78 3.89 6.08
CA LEU A 220 -8.71 4.76 6.55
C LEU A 220 -8.98 6.21 6.17
N LEU A 221 -9.52 6.47 4.98
CA LEU A 221 -9.93 7.82 4.58
C LEU A 221 -11.04 8.36 5.48
N VAL A 222 -12.06 7.56 5.81
CA VAL A 222 -13.10 7.96 6.77
C VAL A 222 -12.47 8.24 8.14
N HIS A 223 -11.56 7.38 8.59
CA HIS A 223 -10.94 7.52 9.91
C HIS A 223 -10.05 8.77 10.02
N TYR A 224 -9.25 9.05 8.99
CA TYR A 224 -8.29 10.14 8.96
C TYR A 224 -8.78 11.38 8.21
N PHE A 225 -10.08 11.47 7.90
CA PHE A 225 -10.64 12.58 7.14
C PHE A 225 -10.28 13.94 7.75
N ASP A 226 -10.52 14.12 9.04
CA ASP A 226 -10.23 15.38 9.74
C ASP A 226 -8.75 15.75 9.67
N ALA A 227 -7.84 14.77 9.74
CA ALA A 227 -6.41 15.03 9.61
C ALA A 227 -6.08 15.50 8.19
N ILE A 228 -6.62 14.82 7.18
CA ILE A 228 -6.38 15.14 5.76
C ILE A 228 -6.96 16.51 5.40
N GLU A 229 -8.21 16.79 5.80
CA GLU A 229 -8.89 18.06 5.53
C GLU A 229 -8.13 19.24 6.17
N ASN A 230 -7.66 19.06 7.41
CA ASN A 230 -6.92 20.09 8.12
C ASN A 230 -5.41 20.08 7.83
N LYS A 231 -4.96 19.32 6.82
CA LYS A 231 -3.54 19.16 6.43
C LYS A 231 -2.63 18.76 7.60
N LYS A 232 -3.18 18.07 8.59
CA LYS A 232 -2.43 17.51 9.72
C LYS A 232 -1.82 16.18 9.30
N LYS A 233 -0.63 15.89 9.84
CA LYS A 233 0.04 14.63 9.62
C LYS A 233 -0.65 13.48 10.37
N ILE A 234 -0.78 12.34 9.70
CA ILE A 234 -1.37 11.11 10.24
C ILE A 234 -0.30 10.41 11.09
N LYS A 235 -0.61 10.24 12.38
CA LYS A 235 0.15 9.39 13.31
C LYS A 235 -0.65 8.13 13.59
N MET A 236 -0.03 6.96 13.43
CA MET A 236 -0.70 5.67 13.54
C MET A 236 -0.47 5.03 14.91
N ASN A 237 -1.56 4.79 15.63
CA ASN A 237 -1.59 4.03 16.87
C ASN A 237 -2.21 2.65 16.63
N ASP A 238 -1.40 1.60 16.70
CA ASP A 238 -1.76 0.23 16.30
C ASP A 238 -2.83 -0.40 17.20
N ASN A 239 -2.90 0.00 18.47
CA ASN A 239 -3.81 -0.61 19.43
C ASN A 239 -5.27 -0.17 19.23
N ASP A 240 -5.49 1.04 18.69
CA ASP A 240 -6.83 1.62 18.57
C ASP A 240 -7.39 1.56 17.15
N ILE A 241 -6.53 1.31 16.15
CA ILE A 241 -6.94 1.41 14.75
C ILE A 241 -7.84 0.25 14.33
N MET A 242 -7.52 -1.00 14.70
CA MET A 242 -8.27 -2.18 14.24
C MET A 242 -9.73 -2.18 14.72
N PRO A 243 -10.04 -1.94 16.01
CA PRO A 243 -11.43 -1.86 16.45
C PRO A 243 -12.24 -0.78 15.71
N LYS A 244 -11.61 0.36 15.40
CA LYS A 244 -12.23 1.45 14.63
C LYS A 244 -12.49 1.02 13.20
N ILE A 245 -11.52 0.40 12.53
CA ILE A 245 -11.66 -0.09 11.15
C ILE A 245 -12.76 -1.16 11.05
N ILE A 246 -12.83 -2.12 11.98
CA ILE A 246 -13.89 -3.14 12.00
C ILE A 246 -15.29 -2.49 12.14
N LYS A 247 -15.42 -1.47 12.98
CA LYS A 247 -16.68 -0.73 13.12
C LYS A 247 -17.05 -0.01 11.82
N LEU A 248 -16.09 0.63 11.17
CA LEU A 248 -16.29 1.31 9.89
C LEU A 248 -16.63 0.32 8.77
N GLU A 249 -16.01 -0.86 8.75
CA GLU A 249 -16.26 -1.89 7.75
C GLU A 249 -17.71 -2.37 7.78
N LYS A 250 -18.27 -2.64 8.96
CA LYS A 250 -19.69 -3.02 9.09
C LYS A 250 -20.64 -1.97 8.51
N GLU A 251 -20.33 -0.69 8.73
CA GLU A 251 -21.11 0.40 8.15
C GLU A 251 -20.93 0.48 6.62
N PHE A 252 -19.70 0.32 6.14
CA PHE A 252 -19.35 0.34 4.73
C PHE A 252 -20.09 -0.76 3.96
N LEU A 253 -20.05 -2.00 4.46
CA LEU A 253 -20.73 -3.15 3.85
C LEU A 253 -22.24 -2.92 3.77
N ARG A 254 -22.85 -2.42 4.84
CA ARG A 254 -24.29 -2.10 4.83
C ARG A 254 -24.63 -1.06 3.75
N LEU A 255 -23.84 0.00 3.64
CA LEU A 255 -24.06 1.05 2.63
C LEU A 255 -23.81 0.53 1.20
N GLN A 256 -22.87 -0.39 1.04
CA GLN A 256 -22.62 -1.08 -0.22
C GLN A 256 -23.82 -1.94 -0.63
N ASP A 257 -24.36 -2.74 0.30
CA ASP A 257 -25.55 -3.57 0.07
C ASP A 257 -26.78 -2.73 -0.28
N GLU A 258 -27.01 -1.63 0.43
CA GLU A 258 -28.08 -0.66 0.13
C GLU A 258 -27.93 -0.09 -1.29
N GLN A 259 -26.71 0.25 -1.70
CA GLN A 259 -26.42 0.77 -3.05
C GLN A 259 -26.68 -0.26 -4.13
N VAL A 260 -26.28 -1.53 -3.93
CA VAL A 260 -26.56 -2.63 -4.86
C VAL A 260 -28.05 -2.90 -4.96
N ALA A 261 -28.78 -2.93 -3.84
CA ALA A 261 -30.23 -3.17 -3.81
C ALA A 261 -31.04 -2.06 -4.51
N SER A 262 -30.53 -0.83 -4.50
CA SER A 262 -31.17 0.34 -5.13
C SER A 262 -30.97 0.45 -6.66
N ARG A 263 -30.10 -0.37 -7.27
CA ARG A 263 -29.86 -0.35 -8.72
C ARG A 263 -31.00 -1.06 -9.45
N PRO A 264 -31.55 -0.50 -10.55
CA PRO A 264 -32.54 -1.19 -11.35
C PRO A 264 -31.98 -2.53 -11.85
N LYS A 265 -32.75 -3.61 -11.67
CA LYS A 265 -32.35 -4.98 -12.01
C LYS A 265 -32.11 -5.13 -13.52
N VAL A 266 -30.87 -4.99 -13.96
CA VAL A 266 -30.44 -5.51 -15.27
C VAL A 266 -30.08 -6.98 -15.09
N SER A 267 -30.61 -7.85 -15.96
CA SER A 267 -30.63 -9.30 -15.76
C SER A 267 -29.24 -9.95 -15.73
N ASN A 268 -28.98 -10.68 -14.63
CA ASN A 268 -28.14 -11.87 -14.41
C ASN A 268 -26.73 -11.97 -15.04
N LYS A 269 -25.71 -11.84 -14.19
CA LYS A 269 -24.96 -12.98 -13.62
C LYS A 269 -24.36 -12.57 -12.27
N ALA A 270 -24.29 -13.55 -11.36
CA ALA A 270 -24.14 -13.43 -9.92
C ALA A 270 -23.07 -12.45 -9.41
N ILE A 271 -23.47 -11.49 -8.58
CA ILE A 271 -22.60 -10.80 -7.62
C ILE A 271 -23.02 -11.30 -6.24
N ILE A 272 -22.46 -12.43 -5.82
CA ILE A 272 -22.48 -12.87 -4.43
C ILE A 272 -21.16 -12.36 -3.82
N PHE A 273 -21.19 -11.14 -3.25
CA PHE A 273 -20.04 -10.57 -2.53
C PHE A 273 -20.37 -10.14 -1.09
N GLY A 274 -21.61 -10.29 -0.62
CA GLY A 274 -22.05 -9.71 0.65
C GLY A 274 -21.81 -10.55 1.91
N ALA A 275 -21.62 -11.87 1.81
CA ALA A 275 -21.64 -12.75 3.00
C ALA A 275 -20.27 -13.25 3.49
N ALA A 276 -19.19 -13.12 2.70
CA ALA A 276 -17.90 -13.74 3.03
C ALA A 276 -16.89 -12.79 3.70
N THR A 277 -17.05 -11.47 3.58
CA THR A 277 -15.95 -10.52 3.86
C THR A 277 -15.81 -10.12 5.33
N GLY A 278 -16.89 -10.15 6.12
CA GLY A 278 -16.82 -9.90 7.57
C GLY A 278 -15.97 -10.94 8.32
N ALA A 279 -15.78 -12.13 7.73
CA ALA A 279 -14.86 -13.14 8.23
C ALA A 279 -13.40 -12.94 7.79
N VAL A 280 -13.12 -12.09 6.79
CA VAL A 280 -11.77 -11.91 6.21
C VAL A 280 -10.91 -10.99 7.08
N ILE A 281 -11.42 -9.87 7.60
CA ILE A 281 -10.63 -9.05 8.53
C ILE A 281 -10.43 -9.78 9.86
N ALA A 282 -11.47 -10.43 10.40
CA ALA A 282 -11.32 -11.30 11.57
C ALA A 282 -10.34 -12.46 11.31
N GLY A 283 -10.39 -13.08 10.13
CA GLY A 283 -9.51 -14.17 9.72
C GLY A 283 -8.05 -13.76 9.49
N ALA A 284 -7.80 -12.58 8.89
CA ALA A 284 -6.46 -12.02 8.72
C ALA A 284 -5.85 -11.60 10.07
N VAL A 285 -6.67 -11.03 10.97
CA VAL A 285 -6.30 -10.74 12.37
C VAL A 285 -5.99 -12.03 13.14
N LEU A 286 -6.81 -13.07 12.99
CA LEU A 286 -6.57 -14.37 13.62
C LEU A 286 -5.32 -15.05 13.04
N PHE A 287 -5.07 -14.99 11.72
CA PHE A 287 -3.89 -15.59 11.11
C PHE A 287 -2.58 -14.92 11.57
N GLY A 288 -2.58 -13.58 11.75
CA GLY A 288 -1.45 -12.85 12.33
C GLY A 288 -1.18 -13.18 13.80
N ILE A 289 -2.23 -13.42 14.60
CA ILE A 289 -2.11 -13.82 16.01
C ILE A 289 -1.67 -15.29 16.14
N PHE A 290 -2.23 -16.20 15.33
CA PHE A 290 -1.93 -17.64 15.43
C PHE A 290 -0.50 -18.01 15.03
N LYS A 291 0.18 -17.21 14.19
CA LYS A 291 1.58 -17.45 13.83
C LYS A 291 2.57 -17.06 14.94
N ARG A 292 2.17 -16.23 15.91
CA ARG A 292 2.99 -15.86 17.07
C ARG A 292 3.02 -16.91 18.19
N TYR A 293 2.22 -17.96 18.08
CA TYR A 293 2.12 -19.04 19.09
C TYR A 293 2.52 -20.42 18.55
N LYS A 294 3.39 -20.47 17.54
CA LYS A 294 4.00 -21.71 17.05
C LYS A 294 5.52 -21.62 17.02
#